data_AF-A0A1N6JKP3-F1
#
_entry.id   AF-A0A1N6JKP3-F1
#
_cell.length_a   1.000
_cell.length_b   1.000
_cell.length_c   1.000
_cell.angle_alpha   90.00
_cell.angle_beta   90.00
_cell.angle_gamma   90.00
#
_symmetry.space_group_name_H-M   'P 1'
#
loop_
_entity.id
_entity.type
_entity.pdbx_description
1 polymer ?
#
loop_
_entity_poly.entity_id
_entity_poly.type
_entity_poly.pdbx_seq_one_letter_code
_entity_poly.pdbx_strand_id
1 'polypeptide(L)' 'MSSLVNFLKGSYTEFKDKVEWPKWPDLQSSTIVVAVTTVILALFTFGVDSLFSVTIKNFIATFINLFN' A
#
# COMPACT_ATOMS: atom_id res chain seq x y z
N MET A 1 4.31 -29.70 -28.70
CA MET A 1 3.65 -29.17 -27.47
C MET A 1 4.44 -29.45 -26.18
N SER A 2 5.62 -30.08 -26.22
CA SER A 2 6.36 -30.44 -25.01
C SER A 2 7.40 -29.40 -24.57
N SER A 3 7.80 -28.46 -25.43
CA SER A 3 8.87 -27.50 -25.14
C SER A 3 8.47 -26.46 -24.09
N LEU A 4 7.25 -25.90 -24.19
CA LEU A 4 6.78 -24.85 -23.29
C LEU A 4 6.47 -25.39 -21.89
N VAL A 5 5.94 -26.60 -21.80
CA VAL A 5 5.72 -27.31 -20.52
C VAL A 5 7.04 -27.66 -19.85
N ASN A 6 8.04 -28.13 -20.61
CA ASN A 6 9.38 -28.43 -20.09
C ASN A 6 10.12 -27.16 -19.65
N PHE A 7 9.95 -26.06 -20.38
CA PHE A 7 10.51 -24.76 -20.00
C PHE A 7 9.94 -24.26 -18.67
N LEU A 8 8.61 -24.25 -18.51
CA LEU A 8 7.95 -23.86 -17.26
C LEU A 8 8.34 -24.75 -16.08
N LYS A 9 8.47 -26.07 -16.30
CA LYS A 9 9.00 -26.98 -15.29
C LYS A 9 10.44 -26.65 -14.93
N GLY A 10 11.30 -26.42 -15.92
CA GLY A 10 12.69 -26.01 -15.74
C GLY A 10 12.81 -24.74 -14.91
N SER A 11 12.06 -23.70 -15.28
CA SER A 11 12.01 -22.43 -14.55
C SER A 11 11.51 -22.59 -13.11
N TYR A 12 10.52 -23.44 -12.85
CA TYR A 12 10.06 -23.69 -11.48
C TYR A 12 11.15 -24.33 -10.61
N THR A 13 11.87 -25.32 -11.13
CA THR A 13 13.04 -25.91 -10.44
C THR A 13 14.14 -24.87 -10.19
N GLU A 14 14.44 -24.01 -11.17
CA GLU A 14 15.45 -22.96 -11.02
C GLU A 14 15.06 -21.93 -9.96
N PHE A 15 13.82 -21.42 -10.01
CA PHE A 15 13.31 -20.48 -9.02
C PHE A 15 13.24 -21.06 -7.61
N LYS A 16 13.11 -22.39 -7.46
CA LYS A 16 13.06 -23.03 -6.16
C LYS A 16 14.45 -23.36 -5.59
N ASP A 17 15.32 -23.90 -6.43
CA ASP A 17 16.58 -24.53 -5.97
C ASP A 17 17.82 -23.64 -6.19
N LYS A 18 17.72 -22.61 -7.05
CA LYS A 18 18.83 -21.69 -7.37
C LYS A 18 18.62 -20.26 -6.89
N VAL A 19 17.49 -19.97 -6.24
CA VAL A 19 17.20 -18.65 -5.67
C VAL A 19 17.16 -18.74 -4.16
N GLU A 20 17.86 -17.84 -3.50
CA GLU A 20 17.80 -17.70 -2.05
C GLU A 20 16.58 -16.87 -1.65
N TRP A 21 15.48 -17.56 -1.34
CA TRP A 21 14.30 -16.91 -0.78
C TRP A 21 14.55 -16.49 0.67
N PRO A 22 14.10 -15.30 1.08
CA PRO A 22 14.16 -14.88 2.48
C PRO A 22 13.39 -15.86 3.36
N LYS A 23 13.89 -16.08 4.58
CA LYS A 23 13.26 -16.99 5.52
C LYS A 23 11.92 -16.40 5.97
N TRP A 24 10.98 -17.28 6.33
CA TRP A 24 9.65 -16.88 6.80
C TRP A 24 9.65 -15.81 7.92
N PRO A 25 10.56 -15.85 8.92
CA PRO A 25 10.61 -14.81 9.95
C PRO A 25 11.00 -13.44 9.40
N ASP A 26 11.92 -13.38 8.43
CA ASP A 26 12.41 -12.14 7.84
C ASP A 26 11.33 -11.48 6.96
N LEU A 27 10.56 -12.31 6.24
CA LEU A 27 9.38 -11.90 5.49
C LEU A 27 8.30 -11.32 6.40
N GLN A 28 8.01 -11.99 7.52
CA GLN A 28 7.01 -11.52 8.48
C GLN A 28 7.45 -10.20 9.12
N SER A 29 8.71 -10.08 9.53
CA SER A 29 9.25 -8.84 10.09
C SER A 29 9.09 -7.66 9.13
N SER A 30 9.47 -7.85 7.86
CA SER A 30 9.33 -6.81 6.83
C SER A 30 7.86 -6.44 6.58
N THR A 31 6.98 -7.43 6.55
CA THR A 31 5.53 -7.22 6.34
C THR A 31 4.89 -6.47 7.51
N ILE A 32 5.29 -6.77 8.75
CA ILE A 32 4.78 -6.09 9.95
C ILE A 32 5.17 -4.61 9.93
N VAL A 33 6.40 -4.28 9.54
CA VAL A 33 6.85 -2.88 9.42
C VAL A 33 6.00 -2.12 8.40
N VAL A 34 5.76 -2.72 7.23
CA VAL A 34 4.90 -2.13 6.20
C VAL A 34 3.46 -1.97 6.70
N ALA A 35 2.90 -2.98 7.35
CA ALA A 35 1.53 -2.93 7.87
C ALA A 35 1.33 -1.84 8.94
N VAL A 36 2.31 -1.63 9.82
CA VAL A 36 2.26 -0.53 10.80
C VAL A 36 2.35 0.83 10.09
N THR A 37 3.24 0.94 9.10
CA THR A 37 3.42 2.17 8.32
C THR A 37 2.15 2.55 7.58
N THR A 38 1.44 1.59 6.97
CA THR A 38 0.18 1.86 6.25
C THR A 38 -0.92 2.32 7.19
N VAL A 39 -1.00 1.77 8.40
CA VAL A 39 -1.97 2.23 9.42
C VAL A 39 -1.69 3.68 9.83
N ILE A 40 -0.42 4.04 10.05
CA ILE A 40 -0.04 5.43 10.39
C ILE A 40 -0.39 6.38 9.23
N LEU A 41 -0.09 6.00 7.98
CA LEU A 41 -0.44 6.80 6.82
C LEU A 41 -1.95 6.96 6.67
N ALA A 42 -2.74 5.91 6.91
CA ALA A 42 -4.20 5.98 6.85
C ALA A 42 -4.78 6.97 7.89
N LEU A 43 -4.24 6.97 9.11
CA LEU A 43 -4.63 7.93 10.14
C LEU A 43 -4.25 9.37 9.75
N PHE A 44 -3.07 9.54 9.16
CA PHE A 44 -2.61 10.83 8.68
C PHE A 44 -3.51 11.39 7.58
N THR A 45 -3.81 10.60 6.54
CA THR A 45 -4.70 11.03 5.45
C THR A 45 -6.10 11.32 5.95
N PHE A 46 -6.62 10.51 6.88
CA PHE A 46 -7.92 10.77 7.51
C PHE A 46 -7.96 12.12 8.25
N GLY A 47 -6.89 12.45 8.97
CA GLY A 47 -6.75 13.75 9.64
C GLY A 47 -6.73 14.91 8.66
N VAL A 48 -5.95 14.78 7.58
CA VAL A 48 -5.88 15.77 6.51
C VAL A 48 -7.25 15.98 5.86
N ASP A 49 -7.93 14.90 5.43
CA ASP A 49 -9.24 14.98 4.77
C ASP A 49 -10.28 15.67 5.67
N SER A 50 -10.27 15.37 6.96
CA SER A 50 -11.17 15.98 7.94
C SER A 50 -10.91 17.48 8.09
N LEU A 51 -9.65 17.89 8.19
CA LEU A 51 -9.26 19.30 8.30
C LEU A 51 -9.64 20.10 7.04
N PHE A 52 -9.39 19.55 5.86
CA PHE A 52 -9.78 20.18 4.60
C PHE A 52 -11.30 20.30 4.47
N SER A 53 -12.06 19.27 4.85
CA SER A 53 -13.54 19.31 4.83
C SER A 53 -14.09 20.46 5.68
N VAL A 54 -13.59 20.62 6.91
CA VAL A 54 -14.03 21.69 7.81
C VAL A 54 -13.60 23.06 7.30
N THR A 55 -12.35 23.19 6.84
CA THR A 55 -11.80 24.47 6.35
C THR A 55 -12.58 24.96 5.13
N ILE A 56 -12.85 24.08 4.16
CA ILE A 56 -13.60 24.42 2.95
C ILE A 56 -15.04 24.80 3.29
N LYS A 57 -15.71 24.04 4.17
CA LYS A 57 -17.08 24.37 4.62
C LYS A 57 -17.15 25.76 5.25
N ASN A 58 -16.20 26.08 6.14
CA ASN A 58 -16.14 27.38 6.79
C ASN A 58 -15.86 28.49 5.79
N PHE A 59 -14.91 28.30 4.88
CA PHE A 59 -14.58 29.28 3.85
C PHE A 59 -15.78 29.57 2.93
N ILE A 60 -16.46 28.53 2.47
CA ILE A 60 -17.68 28.67 1.64
C ILE A 60 -18.79 29.36 2.43
N ALA A 61 -19.00 28.99 3.69
CA ALA A 61 -20.03 29.60 4.53
C ALA A 61 -19.76 31.10 4.77
N THR A 62 -18.53 31.50 5.06
CA THR A 62 -18.14 32.91 5.21
C THR A 62 -18.29 33.67 3.90
N PHE A 63 -17.90 33.06 2.78
CA PHE A 63 -18.06 33.66 1.46
C PHE A 63 -19.54 33.89 1.12
N ILE A 64 -20.42 32.92 1.35
CA ILE A 64 -21.87 33.08 1.12
C ILE A 64 -22.46 34.20 2.00
N ASN A 65 -22.08 34.27 3.27
CA ASN A 65 -22.53 35.33 4.17
C ASN A 65 -21.99 36.73 3.79
N LEU A 66 -20.97 36.82 2.94
CA LEU A 66 -20.44 38.10 2.44
C LEU A 66 -21.29 38.70 1.30
N PHE A 67 -22.03 37.86 0.57
CA PHE A 67 -22.85 38.28 -0.58
C PHE A 67 -24.36 38.33 -0.27
N ASN A 68 -24.75 38.13 0.99
CA ASN A 68 -26.11 38.27 1.50
C ASN A 68 -26.19 39.43 2.49
#